data_AF-A0A433F3C0-F1
#
_entry.id   AF-A0A433F3C0-F1
#
_cell.length_a   1.000
_cell.length_b   1.000
_cell.length_c   1.000
_cell.angle_alpha   90.00
_cell.angle_beta   90.00
_cell.angle_gamma   90.00
#
_symmetry.space_group_name_H-M   'P 1'
#
loop_
_entity.id
_entity.type
_entity.pdbx_description
1 polymer ?
#
loop_
_entity_poly.entity_id
_entity_poly.type
_entity_poly.pdbx_seq_one_letter_code
_entity_poly.pdbx_strand_id
1 'polypeptide(L)'
;MHYSTDEMCNYCEVFLSYDSSLTVTYLIPVTPEFRSEAYYIPTVGSIGLGINGIPIKGDPPSVTTAEAGIGGTGSGNIPALDHCGGHADPAGYYHWHFIPQSINTVFDAPEYNFTNLYGISCTNTYIEYEDHAAFAGLAKDGFPIYAAYDLIDGANTLPADVATTDECNGHTHATEEFPDGAYHYHALETGAPTVPVCLMGSYVDRNDFTVQ
;
A
#
# COMPACT_ATOMS: atom_id res chain seq x y z
N MET A 1 -19.28 11.48 -7.47
CA MET A 1 -18.95 10.13 -7.96
C MET A 1 -20.22 9.31 -7.99
N HIS A 2 -20.63 8.82 -9.16
CA HIS A 2 -21.75 7.88 -9.32
C HIS A 2 -21.11 6.50 -9.43
N TYR A 3 -21.38 5.61 -8.48
CA TYR A 3 -20.99 4.21 -8.59
C TYR A 3 -22.19 3.41 -9.09
N SER A 4 -21.91 2.65 -10.15
CA SER A 4 -22.84 1.80 -10.88
C SER A 4 -23.50 0.79 -9.95
N THR A 5 -24.84 0.79 -9.93
CA THR A 5 -25.62 -0.33 -9.42
C THR A 5 -25.62 -1.42 -10.49
N ASP A 6 -24.62 -2.31 -10.49
CA ASP A 6 -24.70 -3.53 -11.28
C ASP A 6 -24.71 -4.76 -10.37
N GLU A 7 -25.80 -5.50 -10.46
CA GLU A 7 -26.13 -6.69 -9.69
C GLU A 7 -25.24 -7.85 -10.12
N MET A 8 -24.06 -8.05 -9.51
CA MET A 8 -23.42 -9.37 -9.36
C MET A 8 -22.11 -9.36 -8.54
N CYS A 9 -22.19 -8.96 -7.26
CA CYS A 9 -21.25 -9.42 -6.23
C CYS A 9 -21.93 -9.45 -4.86
N ASN A 10 -22.69 -10.52 -4.62
CA ASN A 10 -23.15 -10.88 -3.28
C ASN A 10 -21.96 -11.48 -2.50
N TYR A 11 -21.13 -10.64 -1.89
CA TYR A 11 -20.49 -10.77 -0.56
C TYR A 11 -19.24 -9.88 -0.45
N CYS A 12 -19.14 -9.16 0.68
CA CYS A 12 -18.00 -8.39 1.19
C CYS A 12 -17.82 -6.92 0.76
N GLU A 13 -18.90 -6.18 0.51
CA GLU A 13 -18.83 -4.73 0.76
C GLU A 13 -19.08 -4.48 2.26
N VAL A 14 -18.05 -4.10 3.01
CA VAL A 14 -18.24 -3.43 4.30
C VAL A 14 -18.90 -2.09 3.99
N PHE A 15 -20.23 -2.05 4.05
CA PHE A 15 -21.10 -0.89 3.84
C PHE A 15 -20.87 0.20 4.91
N LEU A 16 -19.70 0.82 4.94
CA LEU A 16 -19.52 2.10 5.61
C LEU A 16 -19.66 3.20 4.56
N SER A 17 -20.59 4.12 4.79
CA SER A 17 -20.79 5.28 3.93
C SER A 17 -19.57 6.19 3.99
N TYR A 18 -19.01 6.52 2.81
CA TYR A 18 -17.96 7.51 2.70
C TYR A 18 -18.51 8.91 3.00
N ASP A 19 -17.80 9.66 3.82
CA ASP A 19 -18.07 11.08 3.99
C ASP A 19 -17.17 11.89 3.04
N SER A 20 -17.72 12.22 1.88
CA SER A 20 -17.03 13.03 0.87
C SER A 20 -16.80 14.49 1.29
N SER A 21 -17.28 14.92 2.47
CA SER A 21 -16.99 16.24 3.02
C SER A 21 -15.72 16.29 3.87
N LEU A 22 -15.14 15.13 4.21
CA LEU A 22 -13.93 15.04 5.02
C LEU A 22 -12.72 15.62 4.29
N THR A 23 -11.87 16.30 5.05
CA THR A 23 -10.55 16.73 4.60
C THR A 23 -9.49 15.85 5.24
N VAL A 24 -8.77 15.10 4.42
CA VAL A 24 -7.59 14.34 4.84
C VAL A 24 -6.35 15.19 4.58
N THR A 25 -5.58 15.48 5.62
CA THR A 25 -4.37 16.30 5.55
C THR A 25 -3.14 15.48 5.90
N TYR A 26 -2.07 15.67 5.12
CA TYR A 26 -0.76 15.05 5.31
C TYR A 26 0.31 16.12 5.50
N LEU A 27 1.27 15.88 6.40
CA LEU A 27 2.51 16.66 6.48
C LEU A 27 3.68 15.77 6.08
N ILE A 28 4.29 16.08 4.94
CA ILE A 28 5.36 15.28 4.34
C ILE A 28 6.56 16.18 4.07
N PRO A 29 7.78 15.80 4.52
CA PRO A 29 9.00 16.51 4.16
C PRO A 29 9.20 16.53 2.64
N VAL A 30 9.41 17.72 2.08
CA VAL A 30 9.77 17.87 0.65
C VAL A 30 11.22 17.49 0.37
N THR A 31 12.03 17.36 1.42
CA THR A 31 13.42 16.90 1.36
C THR A 31 13.58 15.84 2.45
N PRO A 32 13.51 14.55 2.09
CA PRO A 32 13.64 13.47 3.04
C PRO A 32 15.02 13.45 3.68
N GLU A 33 15.06 13.18 4.98
CA GLU A 33 16.31 13.01 5.72
C GLU A 33 16.33 11.63 6.36
N PHE A 34 17.40 10.87 6.12
CA PHE A 34 17.56 9.57 6.74
C PHE A 34 17.59 9.66 8.27
N ARG A 35 16.96 8.69 8.91
CA ARG A 35 17.12 8.40 10.33
C ARG A 35 18.25 7.40 10.55
N SER A 36 18.72 7.27 11.79
CA SER A 36 19.81 6.32 12.12
C SER A 36 19.36 4.87 12.27
N GLU A 37 18.07 4.62 12.50
CA GLU A 37 17.50 3.28 12.74
C GLU A 37 16.10 3.18 12.12
N ALA A 38 15.80 2.06 11.45
CA ALA A 38 14.50 1.80 10.85
C ALA A 38 13.35 1.98 11.85
N TYR A 39 12.31 2.69 11.42
CA TYR A 39 11.04 2.77 12.14
C TYR A 39 10.09 1.70 11.63
N TYR A 40 9.89 0.64 12.42
CA TYR A 40 8.91 -0.40 12.09
C TYR A 40 7.49 0.12 12.26
N ILE A 41 6.69 -0.07 11.21
CA ILE A 41 5.32 0.41 11.15
C ILE A 41 4.45 -0.49 12.03
N PRO A 42 3.73 0.07 13.03
CA PRO A 42 2.80 -0.72 13.83
C PRO A 42 1.57 -1.09 13.01
N THR A 43 0.78 -2.05 13.49
CA THR A 43 -0.56 -2.35 12.97
C THR A 43 -1.37 -1.05 12.82
N VAL A 44 -2.03 -0.86 11.67
CA VAL A 44 -2.74 0.37 11.25
C VAL A 44 -1.93 1.67 11.29
N GLY A 45 -0.60 1.59 11.43
CA GLY A 45 0.28 2.75 11.43
C GLY A 45 0.23 3.51 10.11
N SER A 46 0.35 4.84 10.15
CA SER A 46 0.41 5.64 8.93
C SER A 46 1.74 5.42 8.21
N ILE A 47 1.67 4.99 6.95
CA ILE A 47 2.83 4.80 6.07
C ILE A 47 3.03 6.02 5.20
N GLY A 48 1.95 6.53 4.61
CA GLY A 48 2.01 7.62 3.64
C GLY A 48 0.70 7.79 2.90
N LEU A 49 0.78 8.22 1.64
CA LEU A 49 -0.33 8.31 0.71
C LEU A 49 0.02 7.73 -0.65
N GLY A 50 -0.97 7.11 -1.28
CA GLY A 50 -0.88 6.75 -2.68
C GLY A 50 -0.95 7.99 -3.58
N ILE A 51 -0.51 7.83 -4.82
CA ILE A 51 -0.56 8.88 -5.86
C ILE A 51 -1.97 9.44 -6.10
N ASN A 52 -3.00 8.64 -5.76
CA ASN A 52 -4.41 9.03 -5.81
C ASN A 52 -4.90 9.81 -4.58
N GLY A 53 -4.01 10.17 -3.63
CA GLY A 53 -4.36 10.92 -2.43
C GLY A 53 -4.90 10.08 -1.28
N ILE A 54 -5.00 8.76 -1.45
CA ILE A 54 -5.59 7.86 -0.45
C ILE A 54 -4.51 7.42 0.55
N PRO A 55 -4.79 7.44 1.86
CA PRO A 55 -3.82 7.01 2.87
C PRO A 55 -3.41 5.55 2.70
N ILE A 56 -2.11 5.30 2.90
CA ILE A 56 -1.54 3.95 3.01
C ILE A 56 -1.30 3.67 4.49
N LYS A 57 -1.84 2.56 4.98
CA LYS A 57 -1.74 2.12 6.37
C LYS A 57 -1.02 0.78 6.43
N GLY A 58 -0.33 0.55 7.55
CA GLY A 58 0.29 -0.74 7.88
C GLY A 58 -0.74 -1.83 8.11
N ASP A 59 -0.28 -2.98 8.56
CA ASP A 59 -1.08 -4.20 8.62
C ASP A 59 -2.49 -4.01 9.20
N PRO A 60 -3.54 -4.52 8.53
CA PRO A 60 -4.87 -4.57 9.11
C PRO A 60 -4.86 -5.51 10.33
N PRO A 61 -5.56 -5.17 11.43
CA PRO A 61 -5.58 -5.99 12.63
C PRO A 61 -6.09 -7.42 12.36
N SER A 62 -7.06 -7.58 11.46
CA SER A 62 -7.71 -8.86 11.18
C SER A 62 -6.88 -9.86 10.36
N VAL A 63 -5.89 -9.40 9.60
CA VAL A 63 -5.06 -10.28 8.76
C VAL A 63 -3.84 -10.82 9.50
N THR A 64 -3.21 -10.01 10.38
CA THR A 64 -1.95 -10.37 11.05
C THR A 64 -2.09 -10.71 12.54
N THR A 65 -3.22 -10.38 13.20
CA THR A 65 -3.40 -10.66 14.62
C THR A 65 -4.60 -11.58 14.89
N ALA A 66 -4.37 -12.62 15.71
CA ALA A 66 -5.44 -13.36 16.39
C ALA A 66 -5.70 -12.75 17.77
N GLU A 67 -5.89 -11.42 17.83
CA GLU A 67 -6.10 -10.75 19.11
C GLU A 67 -7.55 -10.90 19.58
N ALA A 68 -7.70 -11.36 20.84
CA ALA A 68 -9.00 -11.56 21.46
C ALA A 68 -9.75 -10.23 21.59
N GLY A 69 -10.88 -10.11 20.87
CA GLY A 69 -11.74 -8.92 20.85
C GLY A 69 -11.77 -8.15 19.53
N ILE A 70 -10.85 -8.43 18.60
CA ILE A 70 -10.80 -7.79 17.27
C ILE A 70 -11.34 -8.71 16.16
N GLY A 71 -11.66 -9.97 16.48
CA GLY A 71 -12.27 -10.90 15.53
C GLY A 71 -11.35 -11.34 14.37
N GLY A 72 -10.05 -10.99 14.44
CA GLY A 72 -9.05 -11.45 13.49
C GLY A 72 -8.83 -12.96 13.58
N THR A 73 -8.64 -13.60 12.43
CA THR A 73 -8.44 -15.05 12.38
C THR A 73 -6.98 -15.46 12.56
N GLY A 74 -6.04 -14.49 12.55
CA GLY A 74 -4.60 -14.74 12.50
C GLY A 74 -4.18 -15.64 11.33
N SER A 75 -5.04 -15.78 10.32
CA SER A 75 -4.91 -16.76 9.24
C SER A 75 -4.70 -16.09 7.88
N GLY A 76 -4.31 -14.81 7.83
CA GLY A 76 -4.12 -14.08 6.58
C GLY A 76 -5.42 -13.86 5.79
N ASN A 77 -6.58 -13.93 6.45
CA ASN A 77 -7.87 -13.77 5.79
C ASN A 77 -8.04 -12.31 5.33
N ILE A 78 -7.96 -12.10 4.00
CA ILE A 78 -8.29 -10.88 3.23
C ILE A 78 -9.83 -10.65 2.98
N PRO A 79 -10.85 -11.22 3.66
CA PRO A 79 -12.26 -10.89 3.35
C PRO A 79 -12.72 -9.49 3.76
N ALA A 80 -11.92 -8.71 4.49
CA ALA A 80 -12.30 -7.38 4.95
C ALA A 80 -11.85 -6.24 4.02
N LEU A 81 -11.09 -6.57 2.96
CA LEU A 81 -10.58 -5.62 1.98
C LEU A 81 -11.27 -5.86 0.64
N ASP A 82 -11.39 -4.80 -0.17
CA ASP A 82 -11.75 -4.97 -1.57
C ASP A 82 -10.63 -5.64 -2.38
N HIS A 83 -10.89 -5.95 -3.64
CA HIS A 83 -9.94 -6.63 -4.50
C HIS A 83 -8.66 -5.82 -4.79
N CYS A 84 -8.62 -4.52 -4.46
CA CYS A 84 -7.41 -3.70 -4.59
C CYS A 84 -6.72 -3.48 -3.23
N GLY A 85 -7.23 -4.10 -2.17
CA GLY A 85 -6.60 -4.18 -0.86
C GLY A 85 -6.83 -2.96 0.03
N GLY A 86 -7.94 -2.24 -0.18
CA GLY A 86 -8.37 -1.16 0.68
C GLY A 86 -9.80 -1.32 1.19
N HIS A 87 -10.22 -0.42 2.07
CA HIS A 87 -11.57 -0.37 2.62
C HIS A 87 -11.85 0.98 3.28
N ALA A 88 -13.12 1.19 3.67
CA ALA A 88 -13.57 2.36 4.41
C ALA A 88 -13.19 2.27 5.90
N ASP A 89 -12.52 3.30 6.40
CA ASP A 89 -12.29 3.51 7.83
C ASP A 89 -13.61 3.87 8.54
N PRO A 90 -13.84 3.42 9.79
CA PRO A 90 -14.95 3.90 10.61
C PRO A 90 -15.05 5.43 10.77
N ALA A 91 -13.94 6.16 10.61
CA ALA A 91 -13.90 7.61 10.58
C ALA A 91 -14.38 8.23 9.25
N GLY A 92 -14.78 7.41 8.26
CA GLY A 92 -15.48 7.86 7.04
C GLY A 92 -14.61 8.06 5.80
N TYR A 93 -13.29 7.87 5.89
CA TYR A 93 -12.35 7.96 4.77
C TYR A 93 -11.94 6.56 4.27
N TYR A 94 -11.57 6.43 3.00
CA TYR A 94 -11.05 5.18 2.44
C TYR A 94 -9.53 5.10 2.64
N HIS A 95 -8.96 3.91 2.86
CA HIS A 95 -7.51 3.72 2.92
C HIS A 95 -7.05 2.36 2.38
N TRP A 96 -5.78 2.31 2.02
CA TRP A 96 -5.08 1.13 1.53
C TRP A 96 -4.36 0.39 2.65
N HIS A 97 -4.39 -0.94 2.59
CA HIS A 97 -3.48 -1.82 3.31
C HIS A 97 -2.52 -2.57 2.39
N PHE A 98 -2.75 -2.50 1.07
CA PHE A 98 -1.87 -3.01 0.03
C PHE A 98 -1.51 -1.85 -0.90
N ILE A 99 -0.35 -1.93 -1.53
CA ILE A 99 -0.06 -1.11 -2.71
C ILE A 99 -0.86 -1.70 -3.88
N PRO A 100 -1.89 -1.00 -4.42
CA PRO A 100 -2.79 -1.58 -5.42
C PRO A 100 -2.07 -2.01 -6.70
N GLN A 101 -0.98 -1.32 -7.04
CA GLN A 101 -0.12 -1.64 -8.18
C GLN A 101 0.64 -2.96 -8.03
N SER A 102 0.65 -3.57 -6.84
CA SER A 102 1.32 -4.84 -6.55
C SER A 102 0.38 -5.93 -6.04
N ILE A 103 -0.92 -5.69 -5.89
CA ILE A 103 -1.77 -6.70 -5.26
C ILE A 103 -2.04 -7.91 -6.18
N ASN A 104 -2.04 -7.69 -7.50
CA ASN A 104 -2.25 -8.79 -8.45
C ASN A 104 -1.08 -9.78 -8.45
N THR A 105 0.17 -9.33 -8.17
CA THR A 105 1.31 -10.26 -8.04
C THR A 105 1.13 -11.18 -6.83
N VAL A 106 0.49 -10.72 -5.75
CA VAL A 106 0.09 -11.58 -4.62
C VAL A 106 -0.99 -12.56 -5.03
N PHE A 107 -2.04 -12.11 -5.73
CA PHE A 107 -3.14 -12.98 -6.14
C PHE A 107 -2.70 -14.08 -7.11
N ASP A 108 -1.75 -13.77 -7.99
CA ASP A 108 -1.18 -14.71 -8.96
C ASP A 108 -0.06 -15.58 -8.39
N ALA A 109 0.51 -15.22 -7.23
CA ALA A 109 1.59 -15.98 -6.62
C ALA A 109 1.15 -17.43 -6.34
N PRO A 110 2.00 -18.44 -6.63
CA PRO A 110 1.63 -19.86 -6.46
C PRO A 110 1.18 -20.24 -5.04
N GLU A 111 1.62 -19.50 -4.03
CA GLU A 111 1.25 -19.69 -2.63
C GLU A 111 -0.23 -19.37 -2.36
N TYR A 112 -0.77 -18.34 -3.02
CA TYR A 112 -2.15 -17.88 -2.82
C TYR A 112 -3.07 -18.34 -3.95
N ASN A 113 -2.65 -18.10 -5.20
CA ASN A 113 -3.33 -18.54 -6.43
C ASN A 113 -4.81 -18.12 -6.49
N PHE A 114 -5.14 -16.95 -5.92
CA PHE A 114 -6.53 -16.48 -5.79
C PHE A 114 -7.16 -16.15 -7.14
N THR A 115 -6.37 -15.67 -8.11
CA THR A 115 -6.86 -15.41 -9.47
C THR A 115 -7.39 -16.68 -10.12
N ASN A 116 -6.63 -17.78 -10.09
CA ASN A 116 -7.08 -19.02 -10.74
C ASN A 116 -8.14 -19.78 -9.92
N LEU A 117 -8.03 -19.76 -8.59
CA LEU A 117 -8.95 -20.51 -7.72
C LEU A 117 -10.32 -19.83 -7.59
N TYR A 118 -10.34 -18.49 -7.59
CA TYR A 118 -11.53 -17.71 -7.23
C TYR A 118 -11.88 -16.59 -8.22
N GLY A 119 -11.04 -16.33 -9.24
CA GLY A 119 -11.27 -15.24 -10.19
C GLY A 119 -11.10 -13.85 -9.59
N ILE A 120 -10.36 -13.74 -8.48
CA ILE A 120 -10.12 -12.46 -7.79
C ILE A 120 -8.95 -11.75 -8.46
N SER A 121 -9.16 -10.47 -8.80
CA SER A 121 -8.13 -9.57 -9.31
C SER A 121 -8.53 -8.12 -9.02
N CYS A 122 -7.55 -7.27 -8.73
CA CYS A 122 -7.75 -5.82 -8.73
C CYS A 122 -7.95 -5.36 -10.17
N THR A 123 -9.04 -4.64 -10.42
CA THR A 123 -9.43 -4.11 -11.74
C THR A 123 -9.85 -2.64 -11.67
N ASN A 124 -9.38 -1.93 -10.65
CA ASN A 124 -9.77 -0.53 -10.40
C ASN A 124 -9.06 0.41 -11.38
N THR A 125 -9.79 0.87 -12.39
CA THR A 125 -9.27 1.74 -13.46
C THR A 125 -8.90 3.16 -13.03
N TYR A 126 -9.12 3.53 -11.76
CA TYR A 126 -8.65 4.81 -11.21
C TYR A 126 -7.20 4.74 -10.67
N ILE A 127 -6.57 3.57 -10.72
CA ILE A 127 -5.19 3.32 -10.26
C ILE A 127 -4.51 2.40 -11.28
N GLU A 128 -3.23 2.59 -11.53
CA GLU A 128 -2.45 1.77 -12.47
C GLU A 128 -2.14 0.38 -11.87
N TYR A 129 -3.10 -0.54 -11.87
CA TYR A 129 -2.99 -1.83 -11.19
C TYR A 129 -2.21 -2.91 -11.95
N GLU A 130 -1.87 -2.66 -13.23
CA GLU A 130 -1.12 -3.58 -14.10
C GLU A 130 0.38 -3.22 -14.20
N ASP A 131 0.76 -2.01 -13.79
CA ASP A 131 2.15 -1.58 -13.80
C ASP A 131 2.79 -1.85 -12.43
N HIS A 132 3.44 -3.01 -12.34
CA HIS A 132 4.10 -3.46 -11.12
C HIS A 132 5.45 -2.78 -10.85
N ALA A 133 5.85 -1.79 -11.65
CA ALA A 133 6.98 -0.90 -11.38
C ALA A 133 6.56 0.57 -11.19
N ALA A 134 5.25 0.87 -11.21
CA ALA A 134 4.75 2.22 -11.12
C ALA A 134 5.12 2.93 -9.82
N PHE A 135 5.30 4.26 -9.91
CA PHE A 135 5.31 5.14 -8.76
C PHE A 135 3.96 5.09 -8.03
N ALA A 136 3.95 4.48 -6.85
CA ALA A 136 2.74 4.21 -6.10
C ALA A 136 2.32 5.38 -5.20
N GLY A 137 3.28 6.18 -4.73
CA GLY A 137 3.01 7.34 -3.88
C GLY A 137 4.20 7.77 -3.04
N LEU A 138 3.92 8.45 -1.93
CA LEU A 138 4.94 8.97 -1.01
C LEU A 138 4.73 8.40 0.39
N ALA A 139 5.81 7.97 1.02
CA ALA A 139 5.84 7.69 2.44
C ALA A 139 5.77 9.01 3.23
N LYS A 140 5.33 8.93 4.48
CA LYS A 140 5.17 10.09 5.37
C LYS A 140 6.49 10.78 5.74
N ASP A 141 7.61 10.10 5.51
CA ASP A 141 8.95 10.64 5.66
C ASP A 141 9.47 11.33 4.37
N GLY A 142 8.66 11.33 3.32
CA GLY A 142 8.91 11.99 2.04
C GLY A 142 9.61 11.12 1.00
N PHE A 143 10.04 9.91 1.33
CA PHE A 143 10.63 9.02 0.33
C PHE A 143 9.54 8.40 -0.58
N PRO A 144 9.83 8.18 -1.87
CA PRO A 144 8.94 7.48 -2.80
C PRO A 144 8.61 6.07 -2.34
N ILE A 145 7.39 5.63 -2.68
CA ILE A 145 6.97 4.23 -2.64
C ILE A 145 6.66 3.83 -4.08
N TYR A 146 7.31 2.77 -4.54
CA TYR A 146 7.04 2.12 -5.82
C TYR A 146 6.28 0.80 -5.61
N ALA A 147 5.73 0.29 -6.70
CA ALA A 147 5.24 -1.07 -6.78
C ALA A 147 6.38 -2.10 -6.59
N ALA A 148 6.10 -3.38 -6.82
CA ALA A 148 6.97 -4.48 -6.40
C ALA A 148 8.34 -4.53 -7.10
N TYR A 149 8.47 -3.89 -8.26
CA TYR A 149 9.65 -3.96 -9.10
C TYR A 149 10.21 -2.57 -9.42
N ASP A 150 11.45 -2.58 -9.88
CA ASP A 150 12.01 -1.51 -10.70
C ASP A 150 11.70 -1.72 -12.18
N LEU A 151 11.75 -0.63 -12.94
CA LEU A 151 11.68 -0.67 -14.38
C LEU A 151 13.07 -0.44 -14.99
N ILE A 152 13.73 -1.52 -15.42
CA ILE A 152 15.05 -1.47 -16.06
C ILE A 152 14.90 -1.82 -17.53
N ASP A 153 15.29 -0.91 -18.41
CA ASP A 153 15.18 -1.07 -19.87
C ASP A 153 13.76 -1.50 -20.33
N GLY A 154 12.72 -1.05 -19.63
CA GLY A 154 11.32 -1.37 -19.90
C GLY A 154 10.85 -2.75 -19.38
N ALA A 155 11.62 -3.39 -18.51
CA ALA A 155 11.28 -4.67 -17.91
C ALA A 155 11.24 -4.59 -16.37
N ASN A 156 10.23 -5.23 -15.77
CA ASN A 156 10.15 -5.41 -14.33
C ASN A 156 11.34 -6.22 -13.84
N THR A 157 12.12 -5.62 -12.94
CA THR A 157 13.32 -6.21 -12.32
C THR A 157 13.16 -6.17 -10.81
N LEU A 158 13.54 -7.24 -10.12
CA LEU A 158 13.47 -7.25 -8.65
C LEU A 158 14.38 -6.19 -8.06
N PRO A 159 13.97 -5.44 -7.02
CA PRO A 159 14.78 -4.35 -6.47
C PRO A 159 16.17 -4.79 -5.99
N ALA A 160 16.26 -6.00 -5.46
CA ALA A 160 17.51 -6.60 -5.00
C ALA A 160 18.49 -6.95 -6.15
N ASP A 161 17.99 -7.11 -7.38
CA ASP A 161 18.81 -7.35 -8.58
C ASP A 161 19.32 -6.03 -9.19
N VAL A 162 18.68 -4.90 -8.88
CA VAL A 162 19.10 -3.56 -9.32
C VAL A 162 20.14 -2.97 -8.37
N ALA A 163 19.88 -2.99 -7.07
CA ALA A 163 20.79 -2.51 -6.03
C ALA A 163 20.55 -3.25 -4.70
N THR A 164 21.51 -3.19 -3.78
CA THR A 164 21.32 -3.76 -2.44
C THR A 164 20.16 -3.09 -1.73
N THR A 165 19.16 -3.89 -1.37
CA THR A 165 18.02 -3.46 -0.56
C THR A 165 18.32 -3.52 0.93
N ASP A 166 17.68 -2.65 1.70
CA ASP A 166 17.74 -2.62 3.16
C ASP A 166 16.61 -3.42 3.81
N GLU A 167 16.55 -3.40 5.15
CA GLU A 167 15.51 -4.07 5.94
C GLU A 167 14.08 -3.58 5.68
N CYS A 168 13.90 -2.41 5.05
CA CYS A 168 12.60 -1.85 4.70
C CYS A 168 12.20 -2.13 3.25
N ASN A 169 12.95 -3.00 2.56
CA ASN A 169 12.79 -3.27 1.12
C ASN A 169 12.95 -2.01 0.27
N GLY A 170 13.81 -1.08 0.70
CA GLY A 170 14.18 0.11 -0.04
C GLY A 170 15.61 0.06 -0.51
N HIS A 171 15.90 0.84 -1.55
CA HIS A 171 17.26 1.03 -2.05
C HIS A 171 17.41 2.42 -2.69
N THR A 172 18.59 2.74 -3.23
CA THR A 172 18.80 3.97 -4.00
C THR A 172 19.11 3.64 -5.45
N HIS A 173 18.24 4.08 -6.34
CA HIS A 173 18.39 3.94 -7.79
C HIS A 173 17.72 5.12 -8.51
N ALA A 174 18.07 5.32 -9.78
CA ALA A 174 17.44 6.33 -10.64
C ALA A 174 16.13 5.78 -11.21
N THR A 175 15.08 6.58 -11.16
CA THR A 175 13.76 6.22 -11.69
C THR A 175 13.31 7.25 -12.72
N GLU A 176 12.18 7.03 -13.37
CA GLU A 176 11.62 8.00 -14.33
C GLU A 176 11.30 9.34 -13.64
N GLU A 177 10.75 9.29 -12.42
CA GLU A 177 10.41 10.47 -11.63
C GLU A 177 11.63 11.12 -10.97
N PHE A 178 12.67 10.33 -10.66
CA PHE A 178 13.90 10.77 -9.99
C PHE A 178 15.14 10.36 -10.79
N PRO A 179 15.44 11.04 -11.92
CA PRO A 179 16.51 10.62 -12.84
C PRO A 179 17.92 10.79 -12.26
N ASP A 180 18.08 11.62 -11.23
CA ASP A 180 19.35 11.78 -10.51
C ASP A 180 19.59 10.69 -9.44
N GLY A 181 18.63 9.79 -9.23
CA GLY A 181 18.65 8.80 -8.16
C GLY A 181 17.99 9.30 -6.88
N ALA A 182 17.14 8.47 -6.30
CA ALA A 182 16.56 8.71 -4.99
C ALA A 182 16.48 7.40 -4.21
N TYR A 183 16.58 7.47 -2.89
CA TYR A 183 16.17 6.36 -2.05
C TYR A 183 14.65 6.20 -2.12
N HIS A 184 14.17 4.98 -2.26
CA HIS A 184 12.76 4.67 -2.33
C HIS A 184 12.46 3.26 -1.82
N TYR A 185 11.22 3.06 -1.38
CA TYR A 185 10.72 1.76 -0.94
C TYR A 185 10.01 1.05 -2.08
N HIS A 186 10.10 -0.28 -2.11
CA HIS A 186 9.25 -1.10 -2.96
C HIS A 186 8.19 -1.82 -2.12
N ALA A 187 7.00 -1.93 -2.70
CA ALA A 187 6.03 -2.90 -2.25
C ALA A 187 6.65 -4.30 -2.23
N LEU A 188 6.16 -5.18 -1.35
CA LEU A 188 6.55 -6.59 -1.39
C LEU A 188 5.91 -7.25 -2.63
N GLU A 189 6.68 -8.08 -3.34
CA GLU A 189 6.22 -8.76 -4.57
C GLU A 189 5.07 -9.74 -4.28
N THR A 190 5.29 -10.68 -3.37
CA THR A 190 4.31 -11.69 -3.00
C THR A 190 3.90 -11.61 -1.53
N GLY A 191 4.40 -10.60 -0.80
CA GLY A 191 4.04 -10.39 0.59
C GLY A 191 2.60 -9.92 0.74
N ALA A 192 1.86 -10.50 1.68
CA ALA A 192 0.51 -10.06 2.04
C ALA A 192 0.48 -9.60 3.51
N PRO A 193 0.34 -8.28 3.79
CA PRO A 193 0.16 -7.18 2.84
C PRO A 193 1.42 -6.74 2.07
N THR A 194 1.24 -6.00 0.97
CA THR A 194 2.34 -5.55 0.09
C THR A 194 3.00 -4.23 0.50
N VAL A 195 2.50 -3.56 1.54
CA VAL A 195 3.04 -2.25 1.96
C VAL A 195 4.43 -2.38 2.61
N PRO A 196 5.27 -1.31 2.58
CA PRO A 196 6.54 -1.30 3.31
C PRO A 196 6.35 -1.62 4.80
N VAL A 197 7.26 -2.40 5.38
CA VAL A 197 7.20 -2.84 6.79
C VAL A 197 7.87 -1.86 7.76
N CYS A 198 8.77 -1.01 7.24
CA CYS A 198 9.42 0.04 8.01
C CYS A 198 9.75 1.26 7.14
N LEU A 199 10.21 2.33 7.80
CA LEU A 199 10.60 3.60 7.20
C LEU A 199 12.03 3.98 7.66
N MET A 200 12.83 4.46 6.72
CA MET A 200 14.20 4.96 6.89
C MET A 200 14.33 6.48 6.89
N GLY A 201 13.25 7.23 6.66
CA GLY A 201 13.26 8.67 6.74
C GLY A 201 12.72 9.22 8.06
N SER A 202 13.08 10.47 8.33
CA SER A 202 12.56 11.29 9.42
C SER A 202 11.21 11.89 9.02
N TYR A 203 10.26 11.92 9.95
CA TYR A 203 8.91 12.44 9.72
C TYR A 203 8.45 13.28 10.92
N VAL A 204 7.32 13.98 10.77
CA VAL A 204 6.73 14.76 11.86
C VAL A 204 5.95 13.81 12.78
N ASP A 205 6.40 13.60 14.02
CA ASP A 205 5.77 12.62 14.94
C ASP A 205 4.32 12.93 15.35
N ARG A 206 3.83 14.16 15.12
CA ARG A 206 2.48 14.57 15.52
C ARG A 206 1.79 15.33 14.41
N ASN A 207 0.52 14.99 14.17
CA ASN A 207 -0.33 15.60 13.16
C ASN A 207 0.23 15.47 11.73
N ASP A 208 1.08 14.46 11.48
CA ASP A 208 1.47 14.05 10.12
C ASP A 208 0.28 13.59 9.29
N PHE A 209 -0.77 13.10 9.96
CA PHE A 209 -2.03 12.71 9.37
C PHE A 209 -3.20 13.22 10.21
N THR A 210 -4.15 13.94 9.59
CA THR A 210 -5.39 14.35 10.25
C THR A 210 -6.60 14.21 9.32
N VAL A 211 -7.75 13.94 9.90
CA VAL A 211 -9.06 13.85 9.22
C VAL A 211 -10.00 14.83 9.94
N GLN A 212 -10.65 15.72 9.20
CA GLN A 212 -11.53 16.77 9.71
C GLN A 212 -12.83 16.86 8.93
#